data_AF-A0A0K8NWJ7-F1
#
_entry.id   AF-A0A0K8NWJ7-F1
#
_cell.length_a   1.000
_cell.length_b   1.000
_cell.length_c   1.000
_cell.angle_alpha   90.00
_cell.angle_beta   90.00
_cell.angle_gamma   90.00
#
_symmetry.space_group_name_H-M   'P 1'
#
loop_
_entity.id
_entity.type
_entity.pdbx_description
1 polymer ?
#
loop_
_entity_poly.entity_id
_entity_poly.type
_entity_poly.pdbx_seq_one_letter_code
_entity_poly.pdbx_strand_id
1 'polypeptide(L)'
;MTRSSPRRGPAAPPPAGRTAAAAKAAADPATDAAADPDAGPDDDDDAGDGNLDAATRPPGDDDADPRADGTARRPSKTRRKQDSHDLQALGEALAELPAARLDALPMPEILRDALRELPRIRSHEGRRRHAQYVGKLMRRADPAPLREAVAAARLGRAHDALALHRAEHWRAALLADDEALSRWAVEHPGSDLQQLRSLVRAARKDAAARPEDRSGRAYRELFRHLRAATQDPAATAPADEDPA
;
A
#
# COMPACT_ATOMS: atom_id res chain seq x y z
N MET A 1 58.27 -19.61 -65.47
CA MET A 1 58.56 -19.41 -64.03
C MET A 1 57.35 -18.74 -63.39
N THR A 2 56.40 -19.54 -62.92
CA THR A 2 55.11 -19.13 -62.35
C THR A 2 55.25 -18.90 -60.84
N ARG A 3 54.82 -17.72 -60.37
CA ARG A 3 54.82 -17.34 -58.94
C ARG A 3 53.58 -17.95 -58.27
N SER A 4 53.81 -18.81 -57.29
CA SER A 4 52.77 -19.38 -56.42
C SER A 4 52.79 -18.65 -55.08
N SER A 5 51.72 -17.93 -54.76
CA SER A 5 51.50 -17.28 -53.45
C SER A 5 50.54 -18.14 -52.62
N PRO A 6 50.82 -18.42 -51.34
CA PRO A 6 49.90 -19.16 -50.48
C PRO A 6 48.82 -18.23 -49.89
N ARG A 7 47.57 -18.69 -49.96
CA ARG A 7 46.40 -18.07 -49.32
C ARG A 7 46.44 -18.28 -47.79
N ARG A 8 46.30 -17.19 -47.04
CA ARG A 8 46.19 -17.14 -45.57
C ARG A 8 44.72 -17.30 -45.17
N GLY A 9 44.37 -18.38 -44.49
CA GLY A 9 43.02 -18.59 -43.92
C GLY A 9 42.78 -17.76 -42.65
N PRO A 10 41.52 -17.50 -42.25
CA PRO A 10 41.19 -16.69 -41.09
C PRO A 10 41.44 -17.43 -39.77
N ALA A 11 42.01 -16.70 -38.81
CA ALA A 11 42.36 -17.15 -37.47
C ALA A 11 41.11 -17.37 -36.59
N ALA A 12 41.09 -18.48 -35.85
CA ALA A 12 40.10 -18.75 -34.81
C ALA A 12 40.38 -17.90 -33.54
N PRO A 13 39.34 -17.42 -32.83
CA PRO A 13 39.54 -16.75 -31.55
C PRO A 13 39.77 -17.76 -30.39
N PRO A 14 40.54 -17.38 -29.36
CA PRO A 14 40.91 -18.24 -28.24
C PRO A 14 39.78 -18.44 -27.22
N PRO A 15 39.78 -19.54 -26.44
CA PRO A 15 38.81 -19.76 -25.37
C PRO A 15 39.14 -18.89 -24.14
N ALA A 16 38.11 -18.23 -23.61
CA ALA A 16 38.19 -17.52 -22.34
C ALA A 16 38.28 -18.52 -21.18
N GLY A 17 39.31 -18.35 -20.34
CA GLY A 17 39.53 -19.14 -19.13
C GLY A 17 39.22 -18.35 -17.87
N ARG A 18 38.70 -19.09 -16.86
CA ARG A 18 38.67 -18.83 -15.40
C ARG A 18 37.74 -17.68 -14.97
N THR A 19 37.00 -17.73 -13.85
CA THR A 19 37.36 -18.10 -12.47
C THR A 19 36.15 -18.48 -11.62
N ALA A 20 36.40 -19.27 -10.57
CA ALA A 20 35.50 -19.57 -9.45
C ALA A 20 35.07 -18.33 -8.64
N ALA A 21 33.84 -18.33 -8.10
CA ALA A 21 33.48 -17.61 -6.87
C ALA A 21 32.14 -18.10 -6.28
N ALA A 22 32.24 -18.64 -5.07
CA ALA A 22 31.35 -18.49 -3.91
C ALA A 22 29.82 -18.71 -4.06
N ALA A 23 29.38 -19.89 -3.63
CA ALA A 23 28.05 -20.11 -3.06
C ALA A 23 28.00 -19.55 -1.62
N LYS A 24 27.04 -18.67 -1.33
CA LYS A 24 26.69 -18.25 0.03
C LYS A 24 25.17 -17.99 0.18
N ALA A 25 24.55 -18.87 0.97
CA ALA A 25 23.50 -18.69 1.97
C ALA A 25 22.16 -17.96 1.65
N ALA A 26 21.06 -18.71 1.84
CA ALA A 26 19.95 -18.44 2.80
C ALA A 26 18.94 -19.59 2.62
N ALA A 27 18.84 -20.64 3.44
CA ALA A 27 18.44 -20.71 4.85
C ALA A 27 17.10 -20.01 5.12
N ASP A 28 16.01 -20.72 4.82
CA ASP A 28 14.71 -20.57 5.46
C ASP A 28 14.84 -20.80 6.98
N PRO A 29 14.17 -19.97 7.79
CA PRO A 29 13.49 -20.53 8.94
C PRO A 29 11.99 -20.25 8.85
N ALA A 30 11.25 -21.33 8.61
CA ALA A 30 9.88 -21.45 9.09
C ALA A 30 9.86 -21.12 10.58
N THR A 31 9.04 -20.14 10.96
CA THR A 31 8.62 -19.95 12.35
C THR A 31 7.12 -20.18 12.40
N ASP A 32 6.82 -21.43 12.73
CA ASP A 32 5.67 -21.81 13.54
C ASP A 32 5.74 -21.05 14.87
N ALA A 33 4.69 -20.31 15.20
CA ALA A 33 4.51 -19.66 16.50
C ALA A 33 3.02 -19.63 16.82
N ALA A 34 2.57 -20.78 17.33
CA ALA A 34 1.76 -20.94 18.53
C ALA A 34 0.98 -19.70 19.02
N ALA A 35 -0.33 -19.92 19.14
CA ALA A 35 -1.24 -19.14 19.96
C ALA A 35 -0.74 -19.05 21.42
N ASP A 36 -0.77 -17.85 21.98
CA ASP A 36 -0.57 -17.59 23.40
C ASP A 36 -1.91 -17.13 24.00
N PRO A 37 -2.57 -17.93 24.84
CA PRO A 37 -3.79 -17.57 25.53
C PRO A 37 -3.48 -17.22 26.98
N ASP A 38 -2.95 -16.03 27.24
CA ASP A 38 -2.86 -15.53 28.62
C ASP A 38 -2.92 -14.00 28.66
N ALA A 39 -4.13 -13.50 28.90
CA ALA A 39 -4.38 -12.14 29.34
C ALA A 39 -5.09 -12.23 30.69
N GLY A 40 -4.31 -12.61 31.72
CA GLY A 40 -4.68 -12.42 33.11
C GLY A 40 -4.93 -10.93 33.40
N PRO A 41 -5.89 -10.60 34.28
CA PRO A 41 -6.16 -9.23 34.69
C PRO A 41 -5.13 -8.78 35.73
N ASP A 42 -4.46 -7.67 35.46
CA ASP A 42 -3.74 -6.93 36.50
C ASP A 42 -4.77 -6.19 37.36
N ASP A 43 -5.08 -6.79 38.50
CA ASP A 43 -5.49 -6.11 39.73
C ASP A 43 -4.35 -5.16 40.18
N ASP A 44 -4.70 -3.97 40.65
CA ASP A 44 -4.29 -3.54 41.99
C ASP A 44 -4.89 -2.19 42.38
N ASP A 45 -5.16 -2.15 43.69
CA ASP A 45 -5.44 -1.07 44.62
C ASP A 45 -6.82 -0.39 44.64
N ASP A 46 -7.44 -0.12 45.78
CA ASP A 46 -7.40 -0.56 47.19
C ASP A 46 -8.22 0.52 47.91
N ALA A 47 -9.24 0.13 48.68
CA ALA A 47 -9.76 0.83 49.85
C ALA A 47 -11.02 0.10 50.33
N GLY A 48 -10.84 -0.78 51.30
CA GLY A 48 -11.93 -1.43 52.02
C GLY A 48 -12.65 -0.50 53.00
N ASP A 49 -13.87 -0.87 53.34
CA ASP A 49 -14.26 -1.05 54.74
C ASP A 49 -15.48 -1.98 54.82
N GLY A 50 -15.43 -2.96 55.71
CA GLY A 50 -16.43 -4.01 55.85
C GLY A 50 -17.54 -3.66 56.85
N ASN A 51 -18.72 -4.26 56.70
CA ASN A 51 -19.38 -5.03 57.77
C ASN A 51 -20.57 -5.84 57.21
N LEU A 52 -20.80 -6.97 57.85
CA LEU A 52 -21.73 -8.04 57.56
C LEU A 52 -23.15 -7.81 58.13
N ASP A 53 -24.07 -8.56 57.53
CA ASP A 53 -25.30 -9.13 58.10
C ASP A 53 -26.66 -8.41 58.04
N ALA A 54 -27.64 -9.29 57.77
CA ALA A 54 -29.07 -9.28 58.10
C ALA A 54 -30.08 -8.82 57.04
N ALA A 55 -31.02 -9.74 56.83
CA ALA A 55 -32.14 -9.73 55.92
C ALA A 55 -33.17 -8.61 56.18
N THR A 56 -33.85 -8.20 55.09
CA THR A 56 -35.29 -7.86 54.98
C THR A 56 -35.49 -6.70 53.99
N ARG A 57 -36.19 -6.98 52.89
CA ARG A 57 -36.63 -6.01 51.88
C ARG A 57 -37.80 -5.18 52.42
N PRO A 58 -37.97 -3.94 51.96
CA PRO A 58 -39.26 -3.59 51.35
C PRO A 58 -39.08 -2.99 49.93
N PRO A 59 -40.07 -3.16 49.03
CA PRO A 59 -40.04 -2.55 47.71
C PRO A 59 -40.52 -1.09 47.83
N GLY A 60 -39.84 -0.17 47.17
CA GLY A 60 -40.20 1.25 47.18
C GLY A 60 -39.66 1.96 45.94
N ASP A 61 -40.59 2.25 45.04
CA ASP A 61 -40.66 3.42 44.16
C ASP A 61 -39.70 3.47 42.96
N ASP A 62 -40.13 2.80 41.88
CA ASP A 62 -39.86 3.20 40.51
C ASP A 62 -40.53 4.57 40.22
N ASP A 63 -39.92 5.66 40.71
CA ASP A 63 -40.19 7.00 40.17
C ASP A 63 -39.43 7.16 38.85
N ALA A 64 -39.92 6.47 37.82
CA ALA A 64 -39.60 6.78 36.44
C ALA A 64 -40.25 8.13 36.09
N ASP A 65 -39.49 9.21 36.24
CA ASP A 65 -39.85 10.51 35.66
C ASP A 65 -40.01 10.34 34.13
N PRO A 66 -41.23 10.52 33.56
CA PRO A 66 -41.47 10.30 32.14
C PRO A 66 -41.09 11.52 31.30
N ARG A 67 -40.28 12.46 31.82
CA ARG A 67 -39.92 13.71 31.12
C ARG A 67 -38.42 13.94 31.03
N ALA A 68 -37.70 13.00 30.42
CA ALA A 68 -36.36 13.25 29.87
C ALA A 68 -36.39 13.18 28.34
N ASP A 69 -37.05 14.15 27.73
CA ASP A 69 -36.87 14.47 26.31
C ASP A 69 -35.42 14.96 26.08
N GLY A 70 -34.72 14.35 25.13
CA GLY A 70 -33.51 14.93 24.53
C GLY A 70 -32.12 14.45 24.99
N THR A 71 -31.97 13.43 25.85
CA THR A 71 -30.60 12.93 26.13
C THR A 71 -30.10 12.04 24.99
N ALA A 72 -29.23 12.60 24.15
CA ALA A 72 -28.41 11.85 23.20
C ALA A 72 -27.83 10.62 23.91
N ARG A 73 -28.40 9.45 23.60
CA ARG A 73 -28.13 8.16 24.22
C ARG A 73 -26.63 7.99 24.41
N ARG A 74 -26.15 8.12 25.65
CA ARG A 74 -24.73 8.01 26.02
C ARG A 74 -24.15 6.78 25.31
N PRO A 75 -23.12 6.92 24.46
CA PRO A 75 -22.63 5.80 23.66
C PRO A 75 -22.31 4.61 24.56
N SER A 76 -22.75 3.41 24.18
CA SER A 76 -22.48 2.19 24.94
C SER A 76 -20.97 1.99 25.08
N LYS A 77 -20.53 1.31 26.15
CA LYS A 77 -19.11 1.00 26.40
C LYS A 77 -18.45 0.39 25.15
N THR A 78 -19.18 -0.45 24.41
CA THR A 78 -18.73 -1.06 23.15
C THR A 78 -18.48 -0.04 22.03
N ARG A 79 -19.38 0.94 21.82
CA ARG A 79 -19.19 1.98 20.79
C ARG A 79 -17.97 2.84 21.06
N ARG A 80 -17.74 3.24 22.31
CA ARG A 80 -16.55 4.04 22.69
C ARG A 80 -15.24 3.30 22.44
N LYS A 81 -15.23 1.98 22.64
CA LYS A 81 -14.08 1.15 22.30
C LYS A 81 -13.88 1.13 20.79
N GLN A 82 -14.94 0.89 20.02
CA GLN A 82 -14.88 0.90 18.55
C GLN A 82 -14.38 2.25 18.00
N ASP A 83 -14.95 3.36 18.45
CA ASP A 83 -14.53 4.71 18.03
C ASP A 83 -13.04 4.96 18.30
N SER A 84 -12.52 4.41 19.41
CA SER A 84 -11.10 4.50 19.74
C SER A 84 -10.22 3.73 18.76
N HIS A 85 -10.64 2.51 18.41
CA HIS A 85 -9.93 1.67 17.45
C HIS A 85 -9.96 2.29 16.05
N ASP A 86 -11.09 2.86 15.65
CA ASP A 86 -11.25 3.52 14.36
C ASP A 86 -10.33 4.76 14.23
N LEU A 87 -10.22 5.55 15.30
CA LEU A 87 -9.31 6.71 15.32
C LEU A 87 -7.84 6.30 15.33
N GLN A 88 -7.48 5.21 16.03
CA GLN A 88 -6.13 4.66 16.00
C GLN A 88 -5.79 4.16 14.60
N ALA A 89 -6.68 3.36 13.98
CA ALA A 89 -6.49 2.83 12.63
C ALA A 89 -6.38 3.96 11.59
N LEU A 90 -7.14 5.05 11.77
CA LEU A 90 -7.01 6.25 10.95
C LEU A 90 -5.63 6.90 11.14
N GLY A 91 -5.15 7.02 12.38
CA GLY A 91 -3.81 7.52 12.68
C GLY A 91 -2.69 6.69 12.06
N GLU A 92 -2.80 5.37 12.11
CA GLU A 92 -1.85 4.45 11.46
C GLU A 92 -1.86 4.64 9.93
N ALA A 93 -3.04 4.77 9.32
CA ALA A 93 -3.16 5.00 7.88
C ALA A 93 -2.63 6.39 7.45
N LEU A 94 -2.78 7.42 8.30
CA LEU A 94 -2.19 8.74 8.05
C LEU A 94 -0.66 8.69 8.05
N ALA A 95 -0.06 7.91 8.95
CA ALA A 95 1.40 7.78 9.06
C ALA A 95 2.05 7.12 7.82
N GLU A 96 1.26 6.49 6.95
CA GLU A 96 1.70 5.96 5.65
C GLU A 96 1.67 7.01 4.53
N LEU A 97 1.07 8.18 4.75
CA LEU A 97 1.02 9.24 3.76
C LEU A 97 2.38 9.94 3.61
N PRO A 98 2.71 10.46 2.41
CA PRO A 98 3.90 11.29 2.21
C PRO A 98 3.90 12.52 3.12
N ALA A 99 5.09 12.96 3.56
CA ALA A 99 5.24 14.11 4.46
C ALA A 99 4.54 15.38 3.94
N ALA A 100 4.68 15.69 2.65
CA ALA A 100 4.01 16.84 2.03
C ALA A 100 2.48 16.78 2.13
N ARG A 101 1.89 15.58 2.00
CA ARG A 101 0.44 15.38 2.17
C ARG A 101 0.02 15.56 3.61
N LEU A 102 0.82 15.10 4.57
CA LEU A 102 0.57 15.35 5.98
C LEU A 102 0.58 16.86 6.26
N ASP A 103 1.59 17.57 5.78
CA ASP A 103 1.83 19.01 6.00
C ASP A 103 0.65 19.89 5.55
N ALA A 104 -0.02 19.52 4.47
CA ALA A 104 -1.21 20.20 3.97
C ALA A 104 -2.48 20.00 4.82
N LEU A 105 -2.53 18.99 5.71
CA LEU A 105 -3.74 18.68 6.45
C LEU A 105 -3.93 19.59 7.68
N PRO A 106 -5.17 20.05 7.93
CA PRO A 106 -5.49 20.85 9.11
C PRO A 106 -5.51 19.94 10.34
N MET A 107 -4.42 19.94 11.10
CA MET A 107 -4.31 19.19 12.35
C MET A 107 -3.39 19.87 13.37
N PRO A 108 -3.53 19.58 14.67
CA PRO A 108 -2.61 20.07 15.69
C PRO A 108 -1.17 19.59 15.43
N GLU A 109 -0.19 20.46 15.67
CA GLU A 109 1.23 20.14 15.39
C GLU A 109 1.71 18.91 16.16
N ILE A 110 1.26 18.74 17.41
CA ILE A 110 1.56 17.55 18.22
C ILE A 110 1.11 16.24 17.56
N LEU A 111 0.01 16.25 16.82
CA LEU A 111 -0.47 15.08 16.08
C LEU A 111 0.40 14.85 14.85
N ARG A 112 0.75 15.92 14.12
CA ARG A 112 1.64 15.85 12.96
C ARG A 112 2.99 15.24 13.31
N ASP A 113 3.61 15.69 14.40
CA ASP A 113 4.89 15.16 14.88
C ASP A 113 4.77 13.69 15.32
N ALA A 114 3.70 13.35 16.04
CA ALA A 114 3.45 11.97 16.45
C ALA A 114 3.30 11.03 15.24
N LEU A 115 2.63 11.48 14.17
CA LEU A 115 2.48 10.71 12.92
C LEU A 115 3.81 10.52 12.19
N ARG A 116 4.68 11.54 12.16
CA ARG A 116 6.03 11.45 11.56
C ARG A 116 6.96 10.51 12.31
N GLU A 117 6.76 10.37 13.62
CA GLU A 117 7.57 9.49 14.47
C GLU A 117 7.11 8.01 14.39
N LEU A 118 5.82 7.75 14.22
CA LEU A 118 5.27 6.38 14.17
C LEU A 118 6.00 5.42 13.21
N PRO A 119 6.36 5.77 11.96
CA PRO A 119 7.09 4.88 11.06
C PRO A 119 8.57 4.67 11.44
N ARG A 120 9.15 5.51 12.31
CA ARG A 120 10.55 5.40 12.73
C ARG A 120 10.76 4.36 13.82
N ILE A 121 9.73 4.12 14.64
CA ILE A 121 9.77 3.17 15.75
C ILE A 121 9.85 1.74 15.21
N ARG A 122 10.93 1.03 15.58
CA ARG A 122 11.23 -0.33 15.09
C ARG A 122 10.70 -1.45 15.97
N SER A 123 10.54 -1.22 17.27
CA SER A 123 10.00 -2.26 18.17
C SER A 123 8.49 -2.38 18.01
N HIS A 124 7.99 -3.61 17.95
CA HIS A 124 6.54 -3.86 17.85
C HIS A 124 5.77 -3.23 19.01
N GLU A 125 6.25 -3.42 20.24
CA GLU A 125 5.61 -2.86 21.43
C GLU A 125 5.67 -1.34 21.46
N GLY A 126 6.81 -0.75 21.07
CA GLY A 126 6.94 0.71 20.97
C GLY A 126 5.99 1.29 19.94
N ARG A 127 5.89 0.66 18.77
CA ARG A 127 4.98 1.08 17.70
C ARG A 127 3.53 0.97 18.14
N ARG A 128 3.14 -0.11 18.83
CA ARG A 128 1.80 -0.32 19.39
C ARG A 128 1.43 0.80 20.38
N ARG A 129 2.31 1.10 21.34
CA ARG A 129 2.10 2.18 22.32
C ARG A 129 2.01 3.56 21.67
N HIS A 130 2.86 3.82 20.68
CA HIS A 130 2.84 5.10 19.96
C HIS A 130 1.59 5.25 19.09
N ALA A 131 1.10 4.17 18.47
CA ALA A 131 -0.18 4.19 17.75
C ALA A 131 -1.37 4.48 18.69
N GLN A 132 -1.38 3.94 19.91
CA GLN A 132 -2.38 4.30 20.92
C GLN A 132 -2.29 5.77 21.33
N TYR A 133 -1.07 6.31 21.48
CA TYR A 133 -0.86 7.74 21.73
C TYR A 133 -1.38 8.62 20.59
N VAL A 134 -1.10 8.25 19.33
CA VAL A 134 -1.69 8.89 18.14
C VAL A 134 -3.22 8.82 18.21
N GLY A 135 -3.80 7.66 18.52
CA GLY A 135 -5.25 7.50 18.69
C GLY A 135 -5.85 8.40 19.78
N LYS A 136 -5.10 8.68 20.86
CA LYS A 136 -5.49 9.65 21.89
C LYS A 136 -5.45 11.08 21.35
N LEU A 137 -4.44 11.45 20.57
CA LEU A 137 -4.34 12.78 19.95
C LEU A 137 -5.42 13.03 18.89
N MET A 138 -5.78 12.00 18.12
CA MET A 138 -6.84 12.04 17.11
C MET A 138 -8.20 12.45 17.68
N ARG A 139 -8.48 12.17 18.96
CA ARG A 139 -9.71 12.60 19.65
C ARG A 139 -9.80 14.12 19.84
N ARG A 140 -8.70 14.84 19.67
CA ARG A 140 -8.59 16.30 19.80
C ARG A 140 -8.53 17.01 18.44
N ALA A 141 -8.48 16.25 17.35
CA ALA A 141 -8.48 16.78 15.98
C ALA A 141 -9.85 16.53 15.33
N ASP A 142 -10.16 17.29 14.27
CA ASP A 142 -11.29 16.95 13.40
C ASP A 142 -10.88 15.77 12.49
N PRO A 143 -11.50 14.59 12.61
CA PRO A 143 -11.13 13.44 11.80
C PRO A 143 -11.68 13.49 10.38
N ALA A 144 -12.63 14.38 10.05
CA ALA A 144 -13.25 14.42 8.72
C ALA A 144 -12.24 14.67 7.57
N PRO A 145 -11.45 15.77 7.56
CA PRO A 145 -10.46 16.01 6.50
C PRO A 145 -9.36 14.94 6.47
N LEU A 146 -9.05 14.35 7.63
CA LEU A 146 -8.05 13.28 7.74
C LEU A 146 -8.52 11.97 7.09
N ARG A 147 -9.79 11.61 7.27
CA ARG A 147 -10.39 10.45 6.60
C ARG A 147 -10.42 10.63 5.09
N GLU A 148 -10.78 11.83 4.63
CA GLU A 148 -10.81 12.15 3.21
C GLU A 148 -9.42 12.01 2.57
N ALA A 149 -8.39 12.52 3.23
CA ALA A 149 -7.01 12.37 2.76
C ALA A 149 -6.57 10.91 2.63
N VAL A 150 -6.89 10.08 3.62
CA VAL A 150 -6.61 8.64 3.57
C VAL A 150 -7.41 7.94 2.48
N ALA A 151 -8.69 8.30 2.30
CA ALA A 151 -9.54 7.75 1.25
C ALA A 151 -9.02 8.09 -0.16
N ALA A 152 -8.65 9.35 -0.39
CA ALA A 152 -8.06 9.80 -1.65
C ALA A 152 -6.76 9.06 -1.97
N ALA A 153 -5.89 8.86 -0.97
CA ALA A 153 -4.65 8.10 -1.15
C ALA A 153 -4.91 6.62 -1.48
N ARG A 154 -5.93 6.00 -0.84
CA ARG A 154 -6.33 4.61 -1.15
C ARG A 154 -6.90 4.49 -2.56
N LEU A 155 -7.70 5.45 -3.00
CA LEU A 155 -8.26 5.48 -4.35
C LEU A 155 -7.15 5.60 -5.40
N GLY A 156 -6.17 6.48 -5.19
CA GLY A 156 -5.00 6.59 -6.07
C GLY A 156 -4.25 5.26 -6.20
N ARG A 157 -3.98 4.58 -5.07
CA ARG A 157 -3.35 3.25 -5.09
C ARG A 157 -4.17 2.20 -5.84
N ALA A 158 -5.50 2.22 -5.67
CA ALA A 158 -6.39 1.30 -6.39
C ALA A 158 -6.39 1.57 -7.91
N HIS A 159 -6.40 2.84 -8.32
CA HIS A 159 -6.28 3.23 -9.72
C HIS A 159 -4.94 2.80 -10.33
N ASP A 160 -3.84 2.99 -9.60
CA ASP A 160 -2.51 2.54 -10.03
C ASP A 160 -2.43 1.02 -10.20
N ALA A 161 -2.99 0.26 -9.26
CA ALA A 161 -3.05 -1.20 -9.34
C ALA A 161 -3.87 -1.66 -10.54
N LEU A 162 -5.02 -1.00 -10.80
CA LEU A 162 -5.86 -1.31 -11.95
C LEU A 162 -5.14 -0.98 -13.27
N ALA A 163 -4.46 0.17 -13.35
CA ALA A 163 -3.69 0.56 -14.52
C ALA A 163 -2.54 -0.41 -14.80
N LEU A 164 -1.86 -0.88 -13.74
CA LEU A 164 -0.83 -1.93 -13.80
C LEU A 164 -1.40 -3.21 -14.42
N HIS A 165 -2.49 -3.75 -13.88
CA HIS A 165 -3.10 -4.98 -14.38
C HIS A 165 -3.61 -4.84 -15.82
N ARG A 166 -4.21 -3.70 -16.17
CA ARG A 166 -4.64 -3.41 -17.55
C ARG A 166 -3.46 -3.39 -18.51
N ALA A 167 -2.36 -2.72 -18.14
CA ALA A 167 -1.17 -2.67 -18.97
C ALA A 167 -0.53 -4.06 -19.16
N GLU A 168 -0.54 -4.89 -18.12
CA GLU A 168 -0.07 -6.29 -18.21
C GLU A 168 -0.94 -7.13 -19.14
N HIS A 169 -2.27 -7.02 -19.00
CA HIS A 169 -3.23 -7.72 -19.85
C HIS A 169 -3.05 -7.34 -21.32
N TRP A 170 -2.99 -6.04 -21.61
CA TRP A 170 -2.78 -5.54 -22.96
C TRP A 170 -1.44 -5.96 -23.56
N ARG A 171 -0.37 -5.92 -22.77
CA ARG A 171 0.94 -6.40 -23.22
C ARG A 171 0.88 -7.86 -23.62
N ALA A 172 0.25 -8.71 -22.81
CA ALA A 172 0.10 -10.14 -23.14
C ALA A 172 -0.71 -10.33 -24.43
N ALA A 173 -1.84 -9.63 -24.57
CA ALA A 173 -2.69 -9.71 -25.76
C ALA A 173 -1.95 -9.25 -27.04
N LEU A 174 -1.26 -8.10 -26.97
CA LEU A 174 -0.53 -7.52 -28.09
C LEU A 174 0.68 -8.37 -28.51
N LEU A 175 1.31 -9.09 -27.59
CA LEU A 175 2.40 -9.99 -27.95
C LEU A 175 1.89 -11.30 -28.58
N ALA A 176 0.69 -11.75 -28.21
CA ALA A 176 0.08 -12.96 -28.73
C ALA A 176 -0.53 -12.79 -30.13
N ASP A 177 -1.22 -11.67 -30.38
CA ASP A 177 -2.02 -11.49 -31.59
C ASP A 177 -2.01 -10.04 -32.11
N ASP A 178 -2.04 -9.88 -33.42
CA ASP A 178 -2.12 -8.59 -34.11
C ASP A 178 -3.52 -7.97 -34.05
N GLU A 179 -4.60 -8.75 -33.89
CA GLU A 179 -5.95 -8.19 -33.73
C GLU A 179 -6.10 -7.37 -32.43
N ALA A 180 -5.24 -7.62 -31.44
CA ALA A 180 -5.18 -6.82 -30.21
C ALA A 180 -4.84 -5.35 -30.49
N LEU A 181 -4.09 -5.03 -31.56
CA LEU A 181 -3.84 -3.63 -31.94
C LEU A 181 -5.11 -2.92 -32.39
N SER A 182 -5.99 -3.62 -33.11
CA SER A 182 -7.27 -3.06 -33.56
C SER A 182 -8.20 -2.78 -32.38
N ARG A 183 -8.27 -3.72 -31.42
CA ARG A 183 -9.05 -3.52 -30.18
C ARG A 183 -8.50 -2.35 -29.35
N TRP A 184 -7.17 -2.26 -29.22
CA TRP A 184 -6.52 -1.14 -28.54
C TRP A 184 -6.88 0.20 -29.18
N ALA A 185 -6.86 0.29 -30.52
CA ALA A 185 -7.19 1.52 -31.24
C ALA A 185 -8.64 2.00 -31.00
N VAL A 186 -9.58 1.08 -30.78
CA VAL A 186 -10.97 1.40 -30.44
C VAL A 186 -11.09 1.89 -29.00
N GLU A 187 -10.42 1.21 -28.06
CA GLU A 187 -10.51 1.55 -26.63
C GLU A 187 -9.68 2.78 -26.25
N HIS A 188 -8.58 3.06 -26.96
CA HIS A 188 -7.64 4.13 -26.67
C HIS A 188 -7.35 4.97 -27.95
N PRO A 189 -8.35 5.72 -28.46
CA PRO A 189 -8.24 6.43 -29.74
C PRO A 189 -7.18 7.55 -29.75
N GLY A 190 -6.75 8.04 -28.58
CA GLY A 190 -5.68 9.04 -28.44
C GLY A 190 -4.26 8.45 -28.35
N SER A 191 -4.10 7.12 -28.42
CA SER A 191 -2.79 6.47 -28.32
C SER A 191 -1.99 6.57 -29.63
N ASP A 192 -0.67 6.73 -29.53
CA ASP A 192 0.24 6.65 -30.68
C ASP A 192 0.37 5.20 -31.17
N LEU A 193 -0.53 4.82 -32.09
CA LEU A 193 -0.57 3.48 -32.68
C LEU A 193 0.70 3.13 -33.48
N GLN A 194 1.41 4.12 -34.03
CA GLN A 194 2.63 3.88 -34.79
C GLN A 194 3.78 3.51 -33.85
N GLN A 195 3.93 4.23 -32.75
CA GLN A 195 4.86 3.88 -31.68
C GLN A 195 4.52 2.50 -31.12
N LEU A 196 3.25 2.23 -30.80
CA LEU A 196 2.81 0.96 -30.25
C LEU A 196 3.15 -0.23 -31.17
N ARG A 197 2.84 -0.14 -32.46
CA ARG A 197 3.20 -1.17 -33.46
C ARG A 197 4.70 -1.44 -33.52
N SER A 198 5.51 -0.39 -33.39
CA SER A 198 6.97 -0.51 -33.41
C SER A 198 7.48 -1.22 -32.16
N LEU A 199 6.94 -0.89 -30.99
CA LEU A 199 7.27 -1.54 -29.72
C LEU A 199 6.85 -3.01 -29.68
N VAL A 200 5.66 -3.35 -30.18
CA VAL A 200 5.17 -4.74 -30.25
C VAL A 200 6.09 -5.60 -31.13
N ARG A 201 6.44 -5.12 -32.33
CA ARG A 201 7.36 -5.85 -33.23
C ARG A 201 8.74 -6.05 -32.61
N ALA A 202 9.29 -5.02 -31.97
CA ALA A 202 10.57 -5.12 -31.27
C ALA A 202 10.50 -6.14 -30.12
N ALA A 203 9.45 -6.09 -29.30
CA ALA A 203 9.27 -7.00 -28.17
C ALA A 203 9.07 -8.46 -28.61
N ARG A 204 8.31 -8.72 -29.70
CA ARG A 204 8.19 -10.07 -30.28
C ARG A 204 9.51 -10.57 -30.86
N LYS A 205 10.27 -9.71 -31.53
CA LYS A 205 11.60 -10.06 -32.06
C LYS A 205 12.57 -10.41 -30.93
N ASP A 206 12.59 -9.63 -29.85
CA ASP A 206 13.42 -9.89 -28.67
C ASP A 206 13.02 -11.23 -28.03
N ALA A 207 11.72 -11.49 -27.86
CA ALA A 207 11.21 -12.75 -27.31
C ALA A 207 11.54 -13.98 -28.17
N ALA A 208 11.57 -13.83 -29.50
CA ALA A 208 12.00 -14.89 -30.41
C ALA A 208 13.52 -15.13 -30.37
N ALA A 209 14.32 -14.07 -30.14
CA ALA A 209 15.77 -14.17 -30.08
C ALA A 209 16.29 -14.73 -28.74
N ARG A 210 15.55 -14.50 -27.64
CA ARG A 210 15.88 -15.00 -26.30
C ARG A 210 14.60 -15.42 -25.56
N PRO A 211 14.05 -16.61 -25.85
CA PRO A 211 12.79 -17.08 -25.25
C PRO A 211 12.81 -17.16 -23.71
N GLU A 212 13.99 -17.39 -23.12
CA GLU A 212 14.25 -17.39 -21.69
C GLU A 212 14.17 -15.99 -21.05
N ASP A 213 14.44 -14.91 -21.82
CA ASP A 213 14.47 -13.53 -21.33
C ASP A 213 13.14 -12.80 -21.63
N ARG A 214 12.10 -13.09 -20.85
CA ARG A 214 10.81 -12.37 -20.91
C ARG A 214 10.84 -10.97 -20.27
N SER A 215 12.00 -10.31 -20.30
CA SER A 215 12.25 -9.03 -19.63
C SER A 215 13.06 -8.05 -20.46
N GLY A 216 13.20 -8.28 -21.78
CA GLY A 216 13.98 -7.43 -22.69
C GLY A 216 13.61 -5.94 -22.66
N ARG A 217 14.49 -5.10 -23.23
CA ARG A 217 14.30 -3.63 -23.25
C ARG A 217 12.96 -3.24 -23.87
N ALA A 218 12.62 -3.80 -25.03
CA ALA A 218 11.36 -3.51 -25.71
C ALA A 218 10.14 -3.96 -24.90
N TYR A 219 10.23 -5.06 -24.15
CA TYR A 219 9.17 -5.54 -23.28
C TYR A 219 8.86 -4.57 -22.13
N ARG A 220 9.90 -3.93 -21.56
CA ARG A 220 9.74 -2.90 -20.53
C ARG A 220 9.24 -1.57 -21.11
N GLU A 221 9.72 -1.19 -22.31
CA GLU A 221 9.26 0.02 -23.01
C GLU A 221 7.78 -0.08 -23.41
N LEU A 222 7.35 -1.23 -23.94
CA LEU A 222 5.96 -1.51 -24.24
C LEU A 222 5.08 -1.36 -22.99
N PHE A 223 5.48 -1.95 -21.87
CA PHE A 223 4.74 -1.81 -20.62
C PHE A 223 4.61 -0.36 -20.13
N ARG A 224 5.70 0.44 -20.21
CA ARG A 224 5.64 1.85 -19.84
C ARG A 224 4.68 2.64 -20.73
N HIS A 225 4.70 2.39 -22.04
CA HIS A 225 3.78 3.03 -22.98
C HIS A 225 2.31 2.66 -22.67
N LEU A 226 2.04 1.37 -22.45
CA LEU A 226 0.70 0.90 -22.12
C LEU A 226 0.21 1.45 -20.79
N ARG A 227 1.05 1.45 -19.74
CA ARG A 227 0.69 2.02 -18.44
C ARG A 227 0.36 3.51 -18.54
N ALA A 228 1.14 4.28 -19.29
CA ALA A 228 0.86 5.70 -19.48
C ALA A 228 -0.48 5.94 -20.20
N ALA A 229 -0.85 5.06 -21.14
CA ALA A 229 -2.12 5.17 -21.87
C ALA A 229 -3.33 4.61 -21.10
N THR A 230 -3.14 3.70 -20.15
CA THR A 230 -4.21 3.14 -19.29
C THR A 230 -4.38 3.88 -17.97
N GLN A 231 -3.45 4.77 -17.63
CA GLN A 231 -3.63 5.73 -16.55
C GLN A 231 -4.65 6.77 -16.98
N ASP A 232 -5.75 6.84 -16.25
CA ASP A 232 -6.79 7.84 -16.45
C ASP A 232 -6.20 9.23 -16.17
N PRO A 233 -6.21 10.19 -17.13
CA PRO A 233 -5.70 11.53 -16.89
C PRO A 233 -6.42 12.23 -15.74
N ALA A 234 -7.67 11.86 -15.42
CA ALA A 234 -8.41 12.41 -14.28
C ALA A 234 -7.88 11.92 -12.91
N ALA A 235 -7.18 10.78 -12.87
CA ALA A 235 -6.62 10.21 -11.63
C ALA A 235 -5.24 10.78 -11.27
N THR A 236 -4.58 11.46 -12.21
CA THR A 236 -3.22 12.01 -12.06
C THR A 236 -3.21 13.54 -11.92
N ALA A 237 -4.36 14.20 -11.79
CA ALA A 237 -4.38 15.61 -11.47
C ALA A 237 -3.66 15.81 -10.11
N PRO A 238 -2.50 16.49 -10.07
CA PRO A 238 -1.97 16.94 -8.79
C PRO A 238 -3.02 17.90 -8.21
N ALA A 239 -3.40 17.69 -6.96
CA ALA A 239 -4.26 18.62 -6.22
C ALA A 239 -3.52 19.95 -5.88
N ASP A 240 -2.53 20.32 -6.70
CA ASP A 240 -1.66 21.47 -6.55
C ASP A 240 -1.93 22.42 -7.73
N GLU A 241 -3.13 22.98 -7.77
CA GLU A 241 -3.35 24.30 -8.36
C GLU A 241 -3.75 25.22 -7.21
N ASP A 242 -2.74 25.77 -6.53
CA ASP A 242 -2.89 26.96 -5.69
C ASP A 242 -3.37 28.12 -6.60
N PRO A 243 -4.51 28.77 -6.32
CA PRO A 243 -4.87 30.01 -6.97
C PRO A 243 -3.99 31.13 -6.39
N ALA A 244 -3.17 31.74 -7.25
CA ALA A 244 -2.55 33.03 -7.00
C ALA A 244 -3.55 34.18 -7.22
#